data_AF-A0A1X2I0C9-F1
#
_entry.id   AF-A0A1X2I0C9-F1
#
_cell.length_a   1.000
_cell.length_b   1.000
_cell.length_c   1.000
_cell.angle_alpha   90.00
_cell.angle_beta   90.00
_cell.angle_gamma   90.00
#
_symmetry.space_group_name_H-M   'P 1'
#
loop_
_entity.id
_entity.type
_entity.pdbx_description
1 polymer ?
#
loop_
_entity_poly.entity_id
_entity_poly.type
_entity_poly.pdbx_seq_one_letter_code
_entity_poly.pdbx_strand_id
1 'polypeptide(L)'
;MGGIGFSCKDYIERLSIEPDNDHAEEDTLKLMECTSRCLKHEMHQYHQASWTTFGQRQLFTVHSIGNKLTLLSTRRLTDDQWCFVEVRSAIVPRLWDDRYYFFRVMELLLTLEESLVEQDKLTVMLQRQQLGVDFVDPADII
;
A
#
# COMPACT_ATOMS: atom_id res chain seq x y z
N MET A 1 2.14 -24.91 3.00
CA MET A 1 3.20 -24.83 4.02
C MET A 1 3.45 -23.36 4.31
N GLY A 2 3.55 -23.02 5.60
CA GLY A 2 3.37 -21.67 6.12
C GLY A 2 4.53 -20.72 5.85
N GLY A 3 4.18 -19.50 5.46
CA GLY A 3 5.04 -18.33 5.61
C GLY A 3 4.60 -17.56 6.85
N ILE A 4 5.29 -17.78 7.97
CA ILE A 4 5.23 -16.86 9.11
C ILE A 4 6.02 -15.62 8.68
N GLY A 5 5.33 -14.53 8.40
CA GLY A 5 5.94 -13.22 8.22
C GLY A 5 6.35 -12.67 9.59
N PHE A 6 7.65 -12.51 9.81
CA PHE A 6 8.17 -11.80 10.97
C PHE A 6 7.94 -10.29 10.78
N SER A 7 7.14 -9.68 11.65
CA SER A 7 7.18 -8.24 11.88
C SER A 7 8.35 -7.97 12.82
N CYS A 8 9.49 -7.52 12.29
CA CYS A 8 10.57 -6.98 13.10
C CYS A 8 10.10 -5.68 13.74
N LYS A 9 9.39 -5.80 14.88
CA LYS A 9 9.21 -4.70 15.83
C LYS A 9 10.43 -4.66 16.71
N ASP A 10 11.40 -3.81 16.39
CA ASP A 10 12.34 -3.32 17.39
C ASP A 10 12.57 -1.81 17.25
N TYR A 11 12.21 -1.14 18.33
CA TYR A 11 12.63 0.18 18.82
C TYR A 11 12.43 1.40 17.90
N ILE A 12 11.20 1.92 17.92
CA ILE A 12 10.81 3.27 18.40
C ILE A 12 9.48 3.64 17.73
N GLU A 13 8.55 4.11 18.58
CA GLU A 13 7.19 4.58 18.30
C GLU A 13 6.09 3.51 18.17
N ARG A 14 5.39 3.35 19.29
CA ARG A 14 4.20 2.53 19.48
C ARG A 14 3.03 3.14 18.69
N LEU A 15 2.70 2.57 17.54
CA LEU A 15 1.33 2.65 17.05
C LEU A 15 0.49 1.66 17.89
N SER A 16 0.02 2.13 19.05
CA SER A 16 -1.02 1.47 19.82
C SER A 16 -2.34 1.79 19.13
N ILE A 17 -2.82 0.90 18.27
CA ILE A 17 -4.19 0.98 17.77
C ILE A 17 -5.05 0.34 18.87
N GLU A 18 -5.59 1.16 19.77
CA GLU A 18 -6.67 0.69 20.64
C GLU A 18 -7.92 0.53 19.76
N PRO A 19 -8.45 -0.70 19.60
CA PRO A 19 -9.61 -0.93 18.77
C PRO A 19 -10.86 -0.43 19.49
N ASP A 20 -11.64 0.42 18.82
CA ASP A 20 -13.02 0.74 19.22
C ASP A 20 -14.01 -0.37 18.77
N ASN A 21 -13.49 -1.53 18.31
CA ASN A 21 -14.27 -2.69 17.87
C ASN A 21 -13.39 -3.96 17.78
N ASP A 22 -13.85 -5.11 18.31
CA ASP A 22 -13.10 -6.39 18.43
C ASP A 22 -12.51 -6.93 17.11
N HIS A 23 -12.88 -6.38 15.95
CA HIS A 23 -12.48 -6.87 14.62
C HIS A 23 -11.46 -5.99 13.87
N ALA A 24 -11.11 -4.81 14.38
CA ALA A 24 -10.28 -3.85 13.64
C ALA A 24 -8.86 -4.35 13.32
N GLU A 25 -8.26 -5.12 14.23
CA GLU A 25 -6.95 -5.75 14.01
C GLU A 25 -7.03 -6.85 12.95
N GLU A 26 -8.04 -7.73 13.05
CA GLU A 26 -8.25 -8.81 12.10
C GLU A 26 -8.51 -8.27 10.68
N ASP A 27 -9.31 -7.23 10.56
CA ASP A 27 -9.59 -6.59 9.27
C ASP A 27 -8.34 -5.94 8.68
N THR A 28 -7.48 -5.34 9.51
CA THR A 28 -6.19 -4.82 9.05
C THR A 28 -5.29 -5.95 8.54
N LEU A 29 -5.21 -7.08 9.24
CA LEU A 29 -4.43 -8.25 8.81
C LEU A 29 -4.96 -8.84 7.50
N LYS A 30 -6.29 -8.92 7.32
CA LYS A 30 -6.91 -9.36 6.06
C LYS A 30 -6.54 -8.43 4.91
N LEU A 31 -6.54 -7.12 5.14
CA LEU A 31 -6.11 -6.14 4.14
C LEU A 31 -4.62 -6.33 3.80
N MET A 32 -3.77 -6.57 4.79
CA MET A 32 -2.34 -6.82 4.56
C MET A 32 -2.13 -8.09 3.70
N GLU A 33 -2.81 -9.19 4.02
CA GLU A 33 -2.72 -10.42 3.23
C GLU A 33 -3.26 -10.22 1.81
N CYS A 34 -4.42 -9.58 1.67
CA CYS A 34 -5.05 -9.34 0.37
C CYS A 34 -4.13 -8.53 -0.55
N THR A 35 -3.61 -7.40 -0.04
CA THR A 35 -2.80 -6.48 -0.85
C THR A 35 -1.43 -7.06 -1.22
N SER A 36 -0.79 -7.81 -0.31
CA SER A 36 0.46 -8.53 -0.64
C SER A 36 0.23 -9.63 -1.68
N ARG A 37 -0.89 -10.35 -1.62
CA ARG A 37 -1.26 -11.34 -2.64
C ARG A 37 -1.54 -10.70 -3.99
N CYS A 38 -2.21 -9.54 -4.02
CA CYS A 38 -2.43 -8.78 -5.25
C CYS A 38 -1.11 -8.37 -5.90
N LEU A 39 -0.18 -7.77 -5.14
CA LEU A 39 1.13 -7.38 -5.67
C LEU A 39 1.95 -8.59 -6.12
N LYS A 40 1.94 -9.69 -5.35
CA LYS A 40 2.59 -10.94 -5.76
C LYS A 40 1.99 -11.46 -7.08
N HIS A 41 0.67 -11.45 -7.23
CA HIS A 41 0.02 -11.88 -8.47
C HIS A 41 0.39 -10.97 -9.64
N GLU A 42 0.37 -9.66 -9.45
CA GLU A 42 0.77 -8.67 -10.47
C GLU A 42 2.23 -8.87 -10.89
N MET A 43 3.13 -9.12 -9.94
CA MET A 43 4.55 -9.37 -10.21
C MET A 43 4.76 -10.54 -11.18
N HIS A 44 3.99 -11.63 -11.05
CA HIS A 44 4.07 -12.78 -11.96
C HIS A 44 3.61 -12.45 -13.39
N GLN A 45 2.79 -11.41 -13.57
CA GLN A 45 2.35 -10.96 -14.90
C GLN A 45 3.47 -10.18 -15.62
N TYR A 46 4.39 -9.57 -14.86
CA TYR A 46 5.48 -8.73 -15.36
C TYR A 46 6.86 -9.42 -15.27
N HIS A 47 6.95 -10.71 -15.59
CA HIS A 47 8.17 -11.52 -15.47
C HIS A 47 9.35 -11.10 -16.40
N GLN A 48 9.16 -10.15 -17.31
CA GLN A 48 10.24 -9.55 -18.12
C GLN A 48 10.54 -8.11 -17.67
N ALA A 49 9.84 -7.59 -16.67
CA ALA A 49 10.06 -6.27 -16.13
C ALA A 49 11.22 -6.26 -15.13
N SER A 50 11.74 -5.05 -14.90
CA SER A 50 12.83 -4.82 -13.97
C SER A 50 12.36 -4.95 -12.52
N TRP A 51 13.13 -5.65 -11.70
CA TRP A 51 12.96 -5.80 -10.27
C TRP A 51 12.98 -4.45 -9.57
N THR A 52 13.92 -3.57 -9.93
CA THR A 52 13.99 -2.21 -9.42
C THR A 52 12.77 -1.36 -9.81
N THR A 53 12.25 -1.53 -11.04
CA THR A 53 11.06 -0.82 -11.51
C THR A 53 9.81 -1.30 -10.77
N PHE A 54 9.61 -2.61 -10.67
CA PHE A 54 8.50 -3.18 -9.91
C PHE A 54 8.62 -2.92 -8.40
N GLY A 55 9.83 -2.72 -7.87
CA GLY A 55 10.04 -2.30 -6.47
C GLY A 55 9.41 -0.95 -6.12
N GLN A 56 9.10 -0.12 -7.12
CA GLN A 56 8.39 1.15 -6.94
C GLN A 56 6.86 0.97 -6.97
N ARG A 57 6.36 -0.22 -7.32
CA ARG A 57 4.93 -0.54 -7.34
C ARG A 57 4.38 -0.49 -5.92
N GLN A 58 3.29 0.26 -5.76
CA GLN A 58 2.57 0.39 -4.51
C GLN A 58 1.09 0.11 -4.73
N LEU A 59 0.46 -0.50 -3.74
CA LEU A 59 -0.98 -0.71 -3.72
C LEU A 59 -1.58 0.04 -2.54
N PHE A 60 -2.60 0.85 -2.82
CA PHE A 60 -3.23 1.70 -1.82
C PHE A 60 -4.53 1.12 -1.32
N THR A 61 -4.75 1.24 -0.01
CA THR A 61 -5.99 0.80 0.65
C THR A 61 -6.53 1.93 1.50
N VAL A 62 -7.84 2.18 1.41
CA VAL A 62 -8.53 3.08 2.33
C VAL A 62 -9.27 2.23 3.35
N HIS A 63 -8.86 2.33 4.62
CA HIS A 63 -9.46 1.62 5.73
C HIS A 63 -10.23 2.61 6.61
N SER A 64 -11.50 2.33 6.90
CA SER A 64 -12.32 3.15 7.79
C SER A 64 -12.63 2.37 9.07
N ILE A 65 -12.13 2.84 10.21
CA ILE A 65 -12.45 2.32 11.55
C ILE A 65 -13.19 3.41 12.31
N GLY A 66 -14.45 3.15 12.67
CA GLY A 66 -15.31 4.17 13.30
C GLY A 66 -15.49 5.39 12.39
N ASN A 67 -15.02 6.55 12.85
CA ASN A 67 -14.99 7.80 12.06
C ASN A 67 -13.59 8.18 11.56
N LYS A 68 -12.59 7.30 11.69
CA LYS A 68 -11.24 7.54 11.19
C LYS A 68 -11.05 6.82 9.86
N LEU A 69 -10.66 7.58 8.85
CA LEU A 69 -10.26 7.10 7.54
C LEU A 69 -8.73 7.08 7.46
N THR A 70 -8.15 5.94 7.11
CA THR A 70 -6.71 5.71 7.05
C THR A 70 -6.34 5.24 5.65
N LEU A 71 -5.41 5.94 5.02
CA LEU A 71 -4.79 5.55 3.76
C LEU A 71 -3.53 4.74 4.04
N LEU A 72 -3.52 3.50 3.61
CA LEU A 72 -2.41 2.56 3.74
C LEU A 72 -1.76 2.34 2.37
N SER A 73 -0.45 2.18 2.34
CA SER A 73 0.33 1.78 1.17
C SER A 73 1.04 0.45 1.46
N THR A 74 0.84 -0.51 0.58
CA THR A 74 1.57 -1.78 0.56
C THR A 74 2.62 -1.73 -0.54
N ARG A 75 3.86 -2.09 -0.24
CA ARG A 75 4.96 -2.17 -1.21
C ARG A 75 5.89 -3.33 -0.93
N ARG A 76 6.64 -3.75 -1.93
CA ARG A 76 7.67 -4.77 -1.78
C ARG A 76 8.92 -4.20 -1.09
N LEU A 77 9.49 -4.92 -0.14
CA LEU A 77 10.77 -4.57 0.48
C LEU A 77 11.90 -5.47 -0.05
N THR A 78 11.67 -6.78 0.00
CA THR A 78 12.55 -7.84 -0.51
C THR A 78 11.70 -8.89 -1.23
N ASP A 79 12.29 -10.01 -1.65
CA ASP A 79 11.61 -11.03 -2.48
C ASP A 79 10.34 -11.59 -1.82
N ASP A 80 10.38 -11.79 -0.49
CA ASP A 80 9.26 -12.37 0.28
C ASP A 80 8.71 -11.45 1.38
N GLN A 81 9.25 -10.23 1.52
CA GLN A 81 8.80 -9.29 2.55
C GLN A 81 8.06 -8.10 1.95
N TRP A 82 6.90 -7.83 2.53
CA TRP A 82 6.04 -6.70 2.19
C TRP A 82 6.05 -5.68 3.33
N CYS A 83 6.08 -4.41 2.96
CA CYS A 83 6.00 -3.28 3.87
C CYS A 83 4.61 -2.67 3.77
N PHE A 84 4.00 -2.41 4.92
CA PHE A 84 2.69 -1.77 5.04
C PHE A 84 2.87 -0.48 5.82
N VAL A 85 2.54 0.64 5.20
CA VAL A 85 2.80 1.98 5.75
C VAL A 85 1.52 2.79 5.76
N GLU A 86 1.22 3.41 6.89
CA GLU A 86 0.20 4.46 6.96
C GLU A 86 0.72 5.73 6.28
N VAL A 87 0.07 6.14 5.19
CA VAL A 87 0.43 7.32 4.42
C VAL A 87 -0.23 8.56 5.01
N ARG A 88 -1.53 8.45 5.32
CA ARG A 88 -2.33 9.55 5.85
C ARG A 88 -3.53 9.04 6.62
N SER A 89 -3.98 9.83 7.57
CA SER A 89 -5.22 9.59 8.31
C SER A 89 -6.04 10.86 8.46
N ALA A 90 -7.36 10.73 8.44
CA ALA A 90 -8.29 11.83 8.64
C ALA A 90 -9.52 11.38 9.45
N ILE A 91 -10.06 12.28 10.26
CA ILE A 91 -11.34 12.07 10.93
C ILE A 91 -12.45 12.57 9.99
N VAL A 92 -13.42 11.71 9.70
CA VAL A 92 -14.60 12.07 8.94
C VAL A 92 -15.57 12.79 9.88
N PRO A 93 -15.85 14.09 9.65
CA PRO A 93 -16.75 14.83 10.51
C PRO A 93 -18.19 14.34 10.34
N ARG A 94 -18.84 14.05 11.47
CA ARG A 94 -20.25 13.62 11.53
C ARG A 94 -21.18 14.71 12.04
N LEU A 95 -20.61 15.74 12.66
CA LEU A 95 -21.31 16.90 13.20
C LEU A 95 -20.89 18.16 12.45
N TRP A 96 -21.79 19.14 12.40
CA TRP A 96 -21.52 20.43 11.72
C TRP A 96 -20.37 21.20 12.35
N ASP A 97 -20.19 21.07 13.66
CA ASP A 97 -19.12 21.74 14.40
C ASP A 97 -17.74 21.23 13.96
N ASP A 98 -17.63 19.95 13.59
CA ASP A 98 -16.40 19.27 13.19
C ASP A 98 -16.03 19.47 11.70
N ARG A 99 -16.82 20.25 10.94
CA ARG A 99 -16.68 20.38 9.48
C ARG A 99 -15.28 20.80 9.00
N TYR A 100 -14.49 21.45 9.86
CA TYR A 100 -13.12 21.85 9.53
C TYR A 100 -12.18 20.64 9.36
N TYR A 101 -12.47 19.47 9.95
CA TYR A 101 -11.72 18.24 9.68
C TYR A 101 -11.92 17.72 8.25
N PHE A 102 -12.93 18.20 7.53
CA PHE A 102 -13.15 17.82 6.13
C PHE A 102 -11.97 18.21 5.23
N PHE A 103 -11.23 19.28 5.58
CA PHE A 103 -9.99 19.62 4.87
C PHE A 103 -8.94 18.51 4.97
N ARG A 104 -8.87 17.78 6.09
CA ARG A 104 -7.96 16.63 6.23
C ARG A 104 -8.42 15.43 5.41
N VAL A 105 -9.73 15.24 5.28
CA VAL A 105 -10.28 14.20 4.39
C VAL A 105 -9.93 14.52 2.93
N MET A 106 -10.09 15.78 2.51
CA MET A 106 -9.69 16.20 1.16
C MET A 106 -8.19 16.06 0.92
N GLU A 107 -7.35 16.43 1.89
CA GLU A 107 -5.91 16.22 1.82
C GLU A 107 -5.56 14.73 1.60
N LEU A 108 -6.21 13.83 2.34
CA LEU A 108 -6.03 12.38 2.17
C LEU A 108 -6.42 11.92 0.76
N LEU A 109 -7.55 12.38 0.23
CA LEU A 109 -8.02 12.02 -1.12
C LEU A 109 -7.07 12.54 -2.21
N LEU A 110 -6.57 13.77 -2.07
CA LEU A 110 -5.58 14.34 -3.00
C LEU A 110 -4.26 13.56 -2.95
N THR A 111 -3.78 13.20 -1.76
CA THR A 111 -2.59 12.34 -1.63
C THR A 111 -2.80 10.99 -2.34
N LEU A 112 -3.98 10.39 -2.22
CA LEU A 112 -4.31 9.15 -2.93
C LEU A 112 -4.30 9.35 -4.45
N GLU A 113 -4.94 10.41 -4.95
CA GLU A 113 -4.98 10.72 -6.38
C GLU A 113 -3.57 10.92 -6.96
N GLU A 114 -2.75 11.76 -6.33
CA GLU A 114 -1.36 12.00 -6.75
C GLU A 114 -0.57 10.69 -6.80
N SER A 115 -0.72 9.85 -5.76
CA SER A 115 -0.04 8.56 -5.69
C SER A 115 -0.51 7.58 -6.77
N LEU A 116 -1.80 7.57 -7.11
CA LEU A 116 -2.33 6.73 -8.19
C LEU A 116 -1.81 7.18 -9.56
N VAL A 117 -1.69 8.49 -9.80
CA VAL A 117 -1.11 9.03 -11.04
C VAL A 117 0.35 8.60 -11.21
N GLU A 118 1.12 8.51 -10.12
CA GLU A 118 2.48 7.95 -10.15
C GLU A 118 2.48 6.46 -10.48
N GLN A 119 1.55 5.70 -9.89
CA GLN A 119 1.40 4.27 -10.17
C GLN A 119 0.97 3.98 -11.62
N ASP A 120 0.17 4.84 -12.24
CA ASP A 120 -0.20 4.70 -13.65
C ASP A 120 1.01 4.86 -14.58
N LYS A 121 1.88 5.83 -14.29
CA LYS A 121 3.14 6.00 -15.04
C LYS A 121 4.02 4.75 -14.92
N LEU A 122 4.12 4.19 -13.72
CA LEU A 122 4.84 2.94 -13.47
C LEU A 122 4.20 1.77 -14.22
N THR A 123 2.87 1.67 -14.28
CA THR A 123 2.19 0.63 -15.06
C THR A 123 2.59 0.68 -16.53
N VAL A 124 2.65 1.87 -17.13
CA VAL A 124 3.11 2.03 -18.51
C VAL A 124 4.56 1.56 -18.68
N MET A 125 5.45 1.90 -17.75
CA MET A 125 6.85 1.45 -17.78
C MET A 125 6.95 -0.08 -17.67
N LEU A 126 6.24 -0.70 -16.73
CA LEU A 126 6.22 -2.15 -16.55
C LEU A 126 5.70 -2.87 -17.80
N GLN A 127 4.65 -2.34 -18.44
CA GLN A 127 4.13 -2.89 -19.70
C GLN A 127 5.15 -2.80 -20.84
N ARG A 128 5.86 -1.67 -20.97
CA ARG A 128 6.89 -1.49 -22.00
C ARG A 128 8.07 -2.43 -21.79
N GLN A 129 8.52 -2.60 -20.56
CA GLN A 129 9.56 -3.56 -20.20
C GLN A 129 9.10 -5.01 -20.48
N GLN A 130 7.87 -5.34 -20.09
CA GLN A 130 7.29 -6.67 -20.32
C GLN A 130 7.22 -7.04 -21.81
N LEU A 131 6.97 -6.06 -22.68
CA LEU A 131 6.94 -6.23 -24.13
C LEU A 131 8.34 -6.18 -24.79
N GLY A 132 9.40 -5.95 -24.00
CA GLY A 132 10.77 -5.79 -24.51
C GLY A 132 11.00 -4.50 -25.30
N VAL A 133 10.13 -3.50 -25.15
CA VAL A 133 10.29 -2.18 -25.78
C VAL A 133 11.39 -1.39 -25.09
N ASP A 134 11.45 -1.48 -23.76
CA ASP A 134 12.50 -0.89 -22.94
C ASP A 134 13.47 -2.01 -22.52
N PHE A 135 14.77 -1.78 -22.68
CA PHE A 135 15.80 -2.76 -22.31
C PHE A 135 15.88 -2.89 -20.78
N VAL A 136 15.87 -4.13 -20.31
CA VAL A 136 16.07 -4.50 -18.90
C VAL A 136 17.33 -5.36 -18.80
N ASP A 137 18.19 -5.07 -17.83
CA ASP A 137 19.37 -5.89 -17.54
C ASP A 137 18.91 -7.30 -17.13
N PRO A 138 19.41 -8.39 -17.76
CA PRO A 138 19.07 -9.76 -17.38
C PRO A 138 19.27 -10.09 -15.89
N ALA A 139 20.20 -9.40 -15.20
CA ALA A 139 20.42 -9.58 -13.77
C ALA A 139 19.36 -8.89 -12.89
N ASP A 140 18.57 -7.97 -13.46
CA ASP A 140 17.51 -7.21 -12.79
C ASP A 140 16.11 -7.66 -13.23
N ILE A 141 15.96 -8.78 -13.93
CA ILE A 141 14.64 -9.33 -14.29
C ILE A 141 14.00 -10.04 -13.09
N ILE A 142 12.68 -9.92 -12.95
CA ILE A 142 11.83 -10.55 -11.93
C ILE A 142 11.82 -12.08 -12.01
#